data_AF-A0A7S3H786-F1
#
_entry.id   AF-A0A7S3H786-F1
#
_cell.length_a   1.000
_cell.length_b   1.000
_cell.length_c   1.000
_cell.angle_alpha   90.00
_cell.angle_beta   90.00
_cell.angle_gamma   90.00
#
_symmetry.space_group_name_H-M   'P 1'
#
loop_
_entity.id
_entity.type
_entity.pdbx_description
1 polymer ?
#
loop_
_entity_poly.entity_id
_entity_poly.type
_entity_poly.pdbx_seq_one_letter_code
_entity_poly.pdbx_strand_id
1 'polypeptide(L)'
;FFNISGIIIWYPVPFMRRIPLGLAVSLGKTTRVWRGFPIIYILMIFGIIPLLLLGLSSLFTQDSKGFTVLGSLLVVFIILVIIYIVYKWKRGGLKESIIEGFEARERKNQSIKALPDDMDYVKSEIVRLRDHTGLPEPIPEAKKDDADDSA
;
A
#
# COMPACT_ATOMS: atom_id res chain seq x y z
N PHE A 1 27.61 30.67 7.38
CA PHE A 1 28.20 29.92 8.52
C PHE A 1 27.21 29.09 9.36
N PHE A 2 25.89 29.27 9.25
CA PHE A 2 24.88 28.49 10.00
C PHE A 2 24.73 27.03 9.54
N ASN A 3 24.76 26.78 8.23
CA ASN A 3 24.55 25.42 7.69
C ASN A 3 25.67 24.44 8.07
N ILE A 4 26.93 24.87 8.02
CA ILE A 4 28.10 24.02 8.32
C ILE A 4 28.21 23.73 9.83
N SER A 5 27.97 24.74 10.68
CA SER A 5 27.93 24.56 12.13
C SER A 5 26.76 23.68 12.57
N GLY A 6 25.59 23.85 11.95
CA GLY A 6 24.43 22.97 12.15
C GLY A 6 24.75 21.52 11.78
N ILE A 7 25.35 21.27 10.61
CA ILE A 7 25.77 19.92 10.20
C ILE A 7 26.77 19.33 11.22
N ILE A 8 27.81 20.06 11.60
CA ILE A 8 28.84 19.55 12.53
C ILE A 8 28.29 19.25 13.94
N ILE A 9 27.28 19.99 14.41
CA ILE A 9 26.64 19.75 15.72
C ILE A 9 25.65 18.58 15.65
N TRP A 10 24.91 18.44 14.54
CA TRP A 10 23.82 17.47 14.42
C TRP A 10 24.27 16.09 13.90
N TYR A 11 25.31 16.05 13.06
CA TYR A 11 25.88 14.80 12.52
C TYR A 11 26.48 13.85 13.58
N PRO A 12 27.13 14.32 14.67
CA PRO A 12 27.64 13.43 15.71
C PRO A 12 26.54 12.88 16.62
N VAL A 13 25.33 13.45 16.64
CA VAL A 13 24.22 12.97 17.48
C VAL A 13 23.60 11.74 16.81
N PRO A 14 23.96 10.51 17.22
CA PRO A 14 23.57 9.30 16.49
C PRO A 14 22.08 9.02 16.64
N PHE A 15 21.46 9.54 17.69
CA PHE A 15 20.05 9.33 18.02
C PHE A 15 19.13 9.95 16.96
N MET A 16 19.43 11.16 16.52
CA MET A 16 18.61 11.88 15.56
C MET A 16 18.70 11.29 14.15
N ARG A 17 19.84 10.67 13.82
CA ARG A 17 20.08 9.95 12.57
C ARG A 17 19.44 8.56 12.54
N ARG A 18 19.35 7.86 13.68
CA ARG A 18 18.77 6.51 13.76
C ARG A 18 17.28 6.47 13.47
N ILE A 19 16.54 7.52 13.80
CA ILE A 19 15.10 7.63 13.53
C ILE A 19 14.82 7.60 12.02
N PRO A 20 15.36 8.51 11.18
CA PRO A 20 15.13 8.48 9.74
C PRO A 20 15.76 7.25 9.08
N LEU A 21 16.90 6.74 9.55
CA LEU A 21 17.48 5.50 9.02
C LEU A 21 16.59 4.28 9.29
N GLY A 22 16.07 4.14 10.52
CA GLY A 22 15.17 3.05 10.89
C GLY A 22 13.85 3.10 10.11
N LEU A 23 13.33 4.31 9.91
CA LEU A 23 12.17 4.54 9.04
C LEU A 23 12.48 4.16 7.60
N ALA A 24 13.61 4.58 7.03
CA ALA A 24 14.01 4.25 5.67
C ALA A 24 14.14 2.73 5.45
N VAL A 25 14.75 2.00 6.41
CA VAL A 25 14.87 0.54 6.36
C VAL A 25 13.50 -0.13 6.50
N SER A 26 12.63 0.36 7.39
CA SER A 26 11.26 -0.16 7.51
C SER A 26 10.45 0.10 6.24
N LEU A 27 10.59 1.27 5.63
CA LEU A 27 9.94 1.62 4.38
C LEU A 27 10.44 0.72 3.24
N GLY A 28 11.74 0.48 3.12
CA GLY A 28 12.30 -0.41 2.11
C GLY A 28 11.78 -1.84 2.20
N LYS A 29 11.65 -2.38 3.43
CA LYS A 29 11.03 -3.70 3.66
C LYS A 29 9.55 -3.72 3.26
N THR A 30 8.80 -2.67 3.57
CA THR A 30 7.39 -2.53 3.18
C THR A 30 7.23 -2.36 1.67
N THR A 31 8.15 -1.68 1.00
CA THR A 31 8.11 -1.45 -0.46
C THR A 31 8.29 -2.75 -1.27
N ARG A 32 9.01 -3.74 -0.71
CA ARG A 32 9.15 -5.08 -1.31
C ARG A 32 7.81 -5.83 -1.42
N VAL A 33 6.88 -5.55 -0.52
CA VAL A 33 5.52 -6.13 -0.52
C VAL A 33 4.53 -5.21 -1.25
N TRP A 34 4.73 -3.87 -1.19
CA TRP A 34 3.82 -2.91 -1.83
C TRP A 34 4.57 -1.72 -2.47
N ARG A 35 4.71 -1.75 -3.80
CA ARG A 35 5.38 -0.69 -4.60
C ARG A 35 4.69 0.68 -4.56
N GLY A 36 3.42 0.76 -4.16
CA GLY A 36 2.66 2.01 -4.05
C GLY A 36 2.84 2.77 -2.72
N PHE A 37 3.36 2.11 -1.68
CA PHE A 37 3.57 2.71 -0.35
C PHE A 37 4.46 3.97 -0.39
N PRO A 38 5.61 3.97 -1.08
CA PRO A 38 6.51 5.13 -1.07
C PRO A 38 5.87 6.37 -1.68
N ILE A 39 5.06 6.20 -2.72
CA ILE A 39 4.40 7.32 -3.41
C ILE A 39 3.43 8.04 -2.47
N ILE A 40 2.60 7.29 -1.75
CA ILE A 40 1.66 7.86 -0.77
C ILE A 40 2.41 8.50 0.41
N TYR A 41 3.49 7.87 0.88
CA TYR A 41 4.35 8.43 1.93
C TYR A 41 4.98 9.76 1.52
N ILE A 42 5.54 9.84 0.30
CA ILE A 42 6.13 11.06 -0.24
C ILE A 42 5.06 12.14 -0.41
N LEU A 43 3.90 11.82 -0.97
CA LEU A 43 2.79 12.77 -1.14
C LEU A 43 2.29 13.32 0.20
N MET A 44 2.21 12.47 1.23
CA MET A 44 1.84 12.89 2.58
C MET A 44 2.89 13.84 3.18
N ILE A 45 4.17 13.49 3.15
CA ILE A 45 5.23 14.25 3.83
C ILE A 45 5.63 15.52 3.08
N PHE A 46 5.69 15.49 1.75
CA PHE A 46 6.11 16.62 0.93
C PHE A 46 4.94 17.43 0.37
N GLY A 47 3.72 16.89 0.42
CA GLY A 47 2.51 17.60 0.01
C GLY A 47 1.67 18.00 1.21
N ILE A 48 0.99 17.02 1.82
CA ILE A 48 -0.07 17.29 2.81
C ILE A 48 0.48 17.96 4.07
N ILE A 49 1.55 17.45 4.68
CA ILE A 49 2.13 18.04 5.89
C ILE A 49 2.56 19.51 5.68
N PRO A 50 3.37 19.85 4.65
CA PRO A 50 3.75 21.24 4.42
C PRO A 50 2.56 22.13 4.05
N LEU A 51 1.55 21.61 3.34
CA LEU A 51 0.32 22.37 3.07
C LEU A 51 -0.44 22.69 4.36
N LEU A 52 -0.54 21.72 5.28
CA LEU A 52 -1.18 21.90 6.58
C LEU A 52 -0.40 22.88 7.45
N LEU A 53 0.93 22.78 7.48
CA LEU A 53 1.79 23.72 8.21
C LEU A 53 1.69 25.14 7.65
N LEU A 54 1.65 25.28 6.31
CA LEU A 54 1.48 26.57 5.65
C LEU A 54 0.09 27.17 5.94
N GLY A 55 -0.96 26.36 5.82
CA GLY A 55 -2.33 26.77 6.14
C GLY A 55 -2.47 27.20 7.59
N LEU A 56 -1.85 26.46 8.51
CA LEU A 56 -1.81 26.81 9.93
C LEU A 56 -1.03 28.11 10.19
N SER A 57 0.13 28.27 9.56
CA SER A 57 0.94 29.49 9.68
C SER A 57 0.18 30.73 9.18
N SER A 58 -0.55 30.60 8.08
CA SER A 58 -1.39 31.68 7.54
C SER A 58 -2.53 32.04 8.49
N LEU A 59 -3.20 31.04 9.06
CA LEU A 59 -4.29 31.21 10.04
C LEU A 59 -3.83 31.91 11.32
N PHE A 60 -2.59 31.66 11.77
CA PHE A 60 -1.99 32.33 12.92
C PHE A 60 -1.53 33.76 12.62
N THR A 61 -1.27 34.10 11.35
CA THR A 61 -0.82 35.45 10.95
C THR A 61 -1.99 36.42 10.81
N GLN A 62 -3.21 35.93 10.59
CA GLN A 62 -4.41 36.76 10.64
C GLN A 62 -4.92 36.87 12.09
N ASP A 63 -4.71 38.03 12.72
CA ASP A 63 -5.14 38.42 14.09
C ASP A 63 -6.68 38.48 14.28
N SER A 64 -7.43 37.54 13.72
CA SER A 64 -8.86 37.40 13.96
C SER A 64 -9.11 36.15 14.79
N LYS A 65 -9.77 36.37 15.94
CA LYS A 65 -10.03 35.35 16.96
C LYS A 65 -10.68 34.06 16.41
N GLY A 66 -11.47 34.17 15.33
CA GLY A 66 -12.12 33.01 14.70
C GLY A 66 -11.14 32.06 14.02
N PHE A 67 -10.11 32.59 13.38
CA PHE A 67 -9.09 31.80 12.68
C PHE A 67 -8.15 31.07 13.66
N THR A 68 -7.83 31.70 14.79
CA THR A 68 -7.03 31.08 15.85
C THR A 68 -7.74 29.85 16.45
N VAL A 69 -9.04 29.94 16.71
CA VAL A 69 -9.83 28.81 17.25
C VAL A 69 -9.88 27.67 16.24
N LEU A 70 -10.15 27.96 14.97
CA LEU A 70 -10.21 26.96 13.90
C LEU A 70 -8.84 26.26 13.71
N GLY A 71 -7.75 27.02 13.76
CA GLY A 71 -6.39 26.51 13.69
C GLY A 71 -6.05 25.59 14.86
N SER A 72 -6.43 25.99 16.09
CA SER A 72 -6.21 25.16 17.28
C SER A 72 -6.95 23.83 17.23
N LEU A 73 -8.21 23.81 16.75
CA LEU A 73 -8.99 22.59 16.55
C LEU A 73 -8.36 21.67 15.51
N LEU A 74 -7.87 22.24 14.41
CA LEU A 74 -7.21 21.49 13.34
C LEU A 74 -5.91 20.85 13.85
N VAL A 75 -5.12 21.56 14.67
CA VAL A 75 -3.91 21.00 15.30
C VAL A 75 -4.25 19.84 16.22
N VAL A 76 -5.26 20.00 17.09
CA VAL A 76 -5.71 18.93 17.99
C VAL A 76 -6.17 17.71 17.19
N PHE A 77 -6.92 17.93 16.09
CA PHE A 77 -7.34 16.85 15.19
C PHE A 77 -6.15 16.12 14.55
N ILE A 78 -5.14 16.86 14.06
CA ILE A 78 -3.92 16.26 13.52
C ILE A 78 -3.20 15.43 14.59
N ILE A 79 -3.07 15.95 15.82
CA ILE A 79 -2.45 15.23 16.93
C ILE A 79 -3.22 13.95 17.24
N LEU A 80 -4.55 13.99 17.29
CA LEU A 80 -5.39 12.81 17.51
C LEU A 80 -5.23 11.79 16.38
N VAL A 81 -5.17 12.22 15.12
CA VAL A 81 -4.91 11.34 13.97
C VAL A 81 -3.54 10.70 14.06
N ILE A 82 -2.50 11.47 14.43
CA ILE A 82 -1.14 10.93 14.63
C ILE A 82 -1.14 9.90 15.77
N ILE A 83 -1.78 10.20 16.90
CA ILE A 83 -1.89 9.27 18.03
C ILE A 83 -2.64 8.00 17.60
N TYR A 84 -3.74 8.13 16.86
CA TYR A 84 -4.50 6.99 16.34
C TYR A 84 -3.66 6.12 15.39
N ILE A 85 -2.94 6.75 14.46
CA ILE A 85 -2.03 6.06 13.54
C ILE A 85 -0.92 5.36 14.31
N VAL A 86 -0.28 6.03 15.28
CA VAL A 86 0.79 5.46 16.11
C VAL A 86 0.26 4.32 16.98
N TYR A 87 -0.92 4.48 17.57
CA TYR A 87 -1.58 3.43 18.37
C TYR A 87 -1.90 2.21 17.52
N LYS A 88 -2.47 2.41 16.33
CA LYS A 88 -2.81 1.34 15.40
C LYS A 88 -1.56 0.70 14.76
N TRP A 89 -0.49 1.48 14.57
CA TRP A 89 0.83 0.97 14.16
C TRP A 89 1.46 0.12 15.26
N LYS A 90 1.39 0.55 16.53
CA LYS A 90 1.91 -0.20 17.68
C LYS A 90 1.11 -1.48 17.95
N ARG A 91 -0.19 -1.49 17.64
CA ARG A 91 -1.05 -2.69 17.68
C ARG A 91 -0.92 -3.62 16.46
N GLY A 92 -0.03 -3.34 15.51
CA GLY A 92 0.27 -4.24 14.38
C GLY A 92 -0.75 -4.25 13.24
N GLY A 93 -2.05 -4.12 13.53
CA GLY A 93 -3.12 -4.37 12.56
C GLY A 93 -3.30 -3.38 11.39
N LEU A 94 -2.58 -2.25 11.33
CA LEU A 94 -2.70 -1.33 10.18
C LEU A 94 -2.02 -1.88 8.92
N LYS A 95 -0.91 -2.62 9.11
CA LYS A 95 -0.11 -3.15 8.01
C LYS A 95 -0.79 -4.40 7.43
N GLU A 96 -1.28 -5.28 8.29
CA GLU A 96 -1.94 -6.53 7.90
C GLU A 96 -3.24 -6.29 7.13
N SER A 97 -4.16 -5.45 7.63
CA SER A 97 -5.46 -5.29 6.95
C SER A 97 -5.38 -4.64 5.55
N ILE A 98 -4.35 -3.83 5.29
CA ILE A 98 -4.13 -3.25 3.95
C ILE A 98 -3.44 -4.25 3.02
N ILE A 99 -2.51 -5.04 3.55
CA ILE A 99 -1.78 -6.08 2.81
C ILE A 99 -2.73 -7.24 2.45
N GLU A 100 -3.55 -7.72 3.39
CA GLU A 100 -4.52 -8.80 3.20
C GLU A 100 -5.54 -8.49 2.09
N GLY A 101 -6.02 -7.24 2.05
CA GLY A 101 -6.97 -6.80 1.02
C GLY A 101 -6.41 -6.84 -0.40
N PHE A 102 -5.08 -6.69 -0.56
CA PHE A 102 -4.40 -6.77 -1.85
C PHE A 102 -3.84 -8.16 -2.16
N GLU A 103 -3.34 -8.91 -1.17
CA GLU A 103 -3.00 -10.33 -1.34
C GLU A 103 -4.20 -11.16 -1.80
N ALA A 104 -5.40 -10.84 -1.29
CA ALA A 104 -6.63 -11.47 -1.76
C ALA A 104 -6.87 -11.24 -3.26
N ARG A 105 -6.52 -10.05 -3.77
CA ARG A 105 -6.62 -9.72 -5.19
C ARG A 105 -5.54 -10.41 -6.02
N GLU A 106 -4.32 -10.49 -5.50
CA GLU A 106 -3.22 -11.15 -6.18
C GLU A 106 -3.44 -12.67 -6.27
N ARG A 107 -3.92 -13.32 -5.20
CA ARG A 107 -4.30 -14.74 -5.21
C ARG A 107 -5.37 -15.04 -6.25
N LYS A 108 -6.40 -14.19 -6.36
CA LYS A 108 -7.44 -14.32 -7.39
C LYS A 108 -6.86 -14.22 -8.80
N ASN A 109 -5.97 -13.25 -9.02
CA ASN A 109 -5.35 -13.06 -10.33
C ASN A 109 -4.39 -14.20 -10.70
N GLN A 110 -3.66 -14.73 -9.72
CA GLN A 110 -2.77 -15.88 -9.90
C GLN A 110 -3.56 -17.16 -10.19
N SER A 111 -4.65 -17.43 -9.46
CA SER A 111 -5.50 -18.59 -9.72
C SER A 111 -6.20 -18.53 -11.07
N ILE A 112 -6.62 -17.34 -11.54
CA ILE A 112 -7.14 -17.17 -12.91
C ILE A 112 -6.05 -17.47 -13.96
N LYS A 113 -4.80 -17.09 -13.71
CA LYS A 113 -3.69 -17.36 -14.63
C LYS A 113 -3.23 -18.81 -14.64
N ALA A 114 -3.34 -19.52 -13.51
CA ALA A 114 -2.99 -20.94 -13.40
C ALA A 114 -4.09 -21.88 -13.91
N LEU A 115 -5.32 -21.37 -14.08
CA LEU A 115 -6.49 -22.13 -14.51
C LEU A 115 -6.33 -22.87 -15.86
N PRO A 116 -5.69 -22.29 -16.90
CA PRO A 116 -5.45 -22.99 -18.17
C PRO A 116 -4.54 -24.21 -17.98
N ASP A 117 -3.42 -24.03 -17.29
CA ASP A 117 -2.44 -25.10 -17.04
C ASP A 117 -3.06 -26.23 -16.20
N ASP A 118 -3.82 -25.90 -15.16
CA ASP A 118 -4.53 -26.88 -14.33
C ASP A 118 -5.60 -27.65 -15.14
N MET A 119 -6.28 -26.97 -16.07
CA MET A 119 -7.30 -27.61 -16.91
C MET A 119 -6.67 -28.56 -17.95
N ASP A 120 -5.53 -28.19 -18.52
CA ASP A 120 -4.78 -29.07 -19.43
C ASP A 120 -4.22 -30.28 -18.70
N TYR A 121 -3.73 -30.10 -17.47
CA TYR A 121 -3.34 -31.19 -16.59
C TYR A 121 -4.50 -32.15 -16.33
N VAL A 122 -5.66 -31.65 -15.89
CA VAL A 122 -6.85 -32.49 -15.61
C VAL A 122 -7.31 -33.22 -16.88
N LYS A 123 -7.32 -32.56 -18.04
CA LYS A 123 -7.65 -33.20 -19.32
C LYS A 123 -6.69 -34.36 -19.64
N SER A 124 -5.39 -34.17 -19.44
CA SER A 124 -4.38 -35.21 -19.68
C SER A 124 -4.57 -36.42 -18.76
N GLU A 125 -4.92 -36.19 -17.49
CA GLU A 125 -5.13 -37.25 -16.52
C GLU A 125 -6.45 -37.99 -16.76
N ILE A 126 -7.49 -37.29 -17.22
CA ILE A 126 -8.75 -37.92 -17.67
C ILE A 126 -8.50 -38.82 -18.87
N VAL A 127 -7.70 -38.39 -19.86
CA VAL A 127 -7.34 -39.23 -21.02
C VAL A 127 -6.60 -40.49 -20.55
N ARG A 128 -5.62 -40.35 -19.65
CA ARG A 128 -4.90 -41.48 -19.08
C ARG A 128 -5.82 -42.44 -18.32
N LEU A 129 -6.73 -41.94 -17.50
CA LEU A 129 -7.69 -42.77 -16.76
C LEU A 129 -8.69 -43.46 -17.70
N ARG A 130 -9.13 -42.76 -18.77
CA ARG A 130 -9.99 -43.30 -19.81
C ARG A 130 -9.35 -44.48 -20.52
N ASP A 131 -8.07 -44.38 -20.88
CA ASP A 131 -7.32 -45.46 -21.53
C ASP A 131 -7.26 -46.74 -20.68
N HIS A 132 -7.36 -46.60 -19.35
CA HIS A 132 -7.39 -47.74 -18.42
C HIS A 132 -8.79 -48.26 -18.09
N THR A 133 -9.84 -47.44 -18.20
CA THR A 133 -11.22 -47.78 -17.75
C THR A 133 -12.23 -48.00 -18.88
N GLY A 134 -11.92 -47.64 -20.13
CA GLY A 134 -12.80 -47.86 -21.29
C GLY A 134 -14.04 -46.94 -21.33
N LEU A 135 -13.96 -45.74 -20.76
CA LEU A 135 -15.06 -44.77 -20.78
C LEU A 135 -15.41 -44.31 -22.22
N PRO A 136 -16.69 -44.08 -22.54
CA PRO A 136 -17.13 -43.57 -23.84
C PRO A 136 -16.61 -42.15 -24.11
N GLU A 137 -16.39 -41.81 -25.39
CA GLU A 137 -15.92 -40.50 -25.84
C GLU A 137 -16.87 -39.37 -25.38
N PRO A 138 -16.34 -38.22 -24.94
CA PRO A 138 -17.16 -37.05 -24.64
C PRO A 138 -17.89 -36.59 -25.89
N ILE A 139 -19.18 -36.28 -25.72
CA ILE A 139 -20.03 -35.69 -26.78
C ILE A 139 -19.38 -34.36 -27.18
N PRO A 140 -19.12 -34.10 -28.48
CA PRO A 140 -18.44 -32.88 -28.90
C PRO A 140 -19.24 -31.67 -28.43
N GLU A 141 -18.63 -30.86 -27.56
CA GLU A 141 -19.20 -29.58 -27.16
C GLU A 141 -19.38 -28.74 -28.42
N ALA A 142 -20.63 -28.33 -28.67
CA ALA A 142 -20.94 -27.41 -29.76
C ALA A 142 -20.04 -26.18 -29.60
N LYS A 143 -19.19 -25.92 -30.62
CA LYS A 143 -18.38 -24.69 -30.73
C LYS A 143 -19.25 -23.51 -30.30
N LYS A 144 -18.94 -22.91 -29.16
CA LYS A 144 -19.34 -21.53 -28.92
C LYS A 144 -18.39 -20.69 -29.75
N ASP A 145 -18.91 -20.20 -30.86
CA ASP A 145 -18.19 -19.31 -31.76
C ASP A 145 -17.67 -18.12 -30.95
N ASP A 146 -16.35 -17.96 -30.94
CA ASP A 146 -15.65 -16.78 -30.45
C ASP A 146 -15.98 -15.60 -31.39
N ALA A 147 -17.13 -14.97 -31.16
CA ALA A 147 -17.61 -13.84 -31.92
C ALA A 147 -18.02 -12.71 -30.99
N ASP A 148 -17.08 -12.19 -30.19
CA ASP A 148 -17.19 -10.85 -29.61
C ASP A 148 -15.83 -10.34 -29.08
N ASP A 149 -14.91 -9.99 -29.98
CA ASP A 149 -13.79 -9.08 -29.65
C ASP A 149 -13.36 -8.31 -30.90
N SER A 150 -14.29 -7.55 -31.48
CA SER A 150 -14.06 -6.60 -32.57
C SER A 150 -15.22 -5.60 -32.67
N ALA A 151 -15.38 -4.70 -31.68
CA ALA A 151 -16.15 -3.46 -31.82
C ALA A 151 -15.69 -2.39 -30.82
#